data_AF-A0A9E6ZWV6-F1
#
_entry.id   AF-A0A9E6ZWV6-F1
#
_cell.length_a   1.000
_cell.length_b   1.000
_cell.length_c   1.000
_cell.angle_alpha   90.00
_cell.angle_beta   90.00
_cell.angle_gamma   90.00
#
_symmetry.space_group_name_H-M   'P 1'
#
loop_
_entity.id
_entity.type
_entity.pdbx_description
1 polymer ?
#
loop_
_entity_poly.entity_id
_entity_poly.type
_entity_poly.pdbx_seq_one_letter_code
_entity_poly.pdbx_strand_id
1 'polypeptide(L)'
;MPTSPSPLRLNGLVRTGQVFICRRDLRLILAMIDAGLKDQQIHAFFSQPGRDFNHNRISALRSADRSLLPPPATHAQLQAFLDCWSTFPPVSHFWYCLDEQGLNGDAWQVAYRFHPVGQGMLHSGELRQGRRPPFTWVYDCGSVTAQAQVESELDDLCTARGAAHGSKPELDFVALSHFDADHISGLVHLLGLFEVKMILLPFLQLWQRFWIAASADDLDADFLQFLIDPAGYFLRVDGGAEARIVFVSPSESDPPPPPPPAPDPGPPEGPRGELDVRPMKLGLETERVPVVVDGEIPGVTGLRLSEAEFLRAESVLHIDGLWEFVPYNDAHQAERCPAGFPATVEPLIKTLLAAANPADRKKALDALKAHYDATFGGGAYRRNIISLFLYGGPVSTPVEAYFGTGETLFGNMAWHHEPDWSRLSASHFSILFTGDGSLNSKPRRTGFETFFTPYGRLDKASVFQVMHHGASGNSSPEVAALVAPRASIFCSDPSKGDKHPHADVLRQFWPYNCIQVDDAIGWLMLGVFKF
;
A
#
# COMPACT_ATOMS: atom_id res chain seq x y z
N MET A 1 -30.36 8.91 -48.28
CA MET A 1 -30.98 8.76 -46.94
C MET A 1 -30.12 7.81 -46.13
N PRO A 2 -29.86 8.13 -44.85
CA PRO A 2 -28.87 7.46 -44.02
C PRO A 2 -29.44 6.14 -43.49
N THR A 3 -28.70 5.04 -43.64
CA THR A 3 -28.98 3.82 -42.86
C THR A 3 -28.23 3.94 -41.55
N SER A 4 -28.97 4.24 -40.47
CA SER A 4 -28.46 4.21 -39.10
C SER A 4 -27.74 2.89 -38.82
N PRO A 5 -26.61 2.89 -38.09
CA PRO A 5 -26.05 1.66 -37.56
C PRO A 5 -27.04 1.06 -36.57
N SER A 6 -27.29 -0.25 -36.72
CA SER A 6 -28.06 -1.02 -35.74
C SER A 6 -27.37 -0.96 -34.38
N PRO A 7 -28.10 -0.86 -33.25
CA PRO A 7 -27.49 -0.93 -31.94
C PRO A 7 -26.80 -2.29 -31.78
N LEU A 8 -25.55 -2.27 -31.29
CA LEU A 8 -24.83 -3.44 -30.81
C LEU A 8 -25.73 -4.21 -29.83
N ARG A 9 -26.24 -5.36 -30.25
CA ARG A 9 -26.91 -6.30 -29.34
C ARG A 9 -25.82 -7.07 -28.59
N LEU A 10 -25.62 -6.73 -27.32
CA LEU A 10 -24.85 -7.50 -26.33
C LEU A 10 -25.54 -8.81 -25.92
N ASN A 11 -25.98 -9.61 -26.89
CA ASN A 11 -26.50 -10.94 -26.61
C ASN A 11 -25.33 -11.93 -26.63
N GLY A 12 -24.59 -12.02 -25.51
CA GLY A 12 -23.46 -12.95 -25.43
C GLY A 12 -22.63 -13.02 -24.14
N LEU A 13 -22.97 -12.31 -23.06
CA LEU A 13 -22.24 -12.37 -21.77
C LEU A 13 -23.09 -12.90 -20.60
N VAL A 14 -24.02 -13.82 -20.87
CA VAL A 14 -24.58 -14.65 -19.80
C VAL A 14 -23.82 -15.97 -19.81
N ARG A 15 -22.91 -16.16 -18.85
CA ARG A 15 -22.31 -17.48 -18.59
C ARG A 15 -23.43 -18.43 -18.20
N THR A 16 -23.81 -19.33 -19.10
CA THR A 16 -24.68 -20.46 -18.80
C THR A 16 -23.82 -21.58 -18.18
N GLY A 17 -23.82 -21.62 -16.85
CA GLY A 17 -23.18 -22.69 -16.07
C GLY A 17 -23.84 -22.83 -14.71
N GLN A 18 -23.83 -24.04 -14.14
CA GLN A 18 -24.36 -24.28 -12.79
C GLN A 18 -23.44 -23.58 -11.78
N VAL A 19 -23.94 -22.49 -11.17
CA VAL A 19 -23.23 -21.76 -10.12
C VAL A 19 -23.39 -22.49 -8.79
N PHE A 20 -22.27 -22.86 -8.16
CA PHE A 20 -22.22 -23.59 -6.90
C PHE A 20 -22.36 -22.63 -5.70
N ILE A 21 -23.35 -22.84 -4.84
CA ILE A 21 -23.41 -22.18 -3.52
C ILE A 21 -22.57 -23.03 -2.58
N CYS A 22 -21.57 -22.44 -1.93
CA CYS A 22 -20.72 -23.21 -1.02
C CYS A 22 -21.56 -23.74 0.16
N ARG A 23 -21.13 -24.86 0.75
CA ARG A 23 -21.89 -25.53 1.82
C ARG A 23 -22.15 -24.60 3.01
N ARG A 24 -21.23 -23.68 3.32
CA ARG A 24 -21.38 -22.70 4.40
C ARG A 24 -22.51 -21.72 4.14
N ASP A 25 -22.49 -21.06 2.99
CA ASP A 25 -23.49 -20.05 2.62
C ASP A 25 -24.88 -20.68 2.57
N LEU A 26 -24.98 -21.92 2.07
CA LEU A 26 -26.22 -22.68 2.09
C LEU A 26 -26.74 -22.90 3.52
N ARG A 27 -25.87 -23.25 4.48
CA ARG A 27 -26.27 -23.42 5.90
C ARG A 27 -26.68 -22.10 6.56
N LEU A 28 -26.02 -20.98 6.22
CA LEU A 28 -26.35 -19.65 6.73
C LEU A 28 -27.69 -19.15 6.15
N ILE A 29 -27.90 -19.32 4.85
CA ILE A 29 -29.18 -19.01 4.18
C ILE A 29 -30.32 -19.80 4.81
N LEU A 30 -30.11 -21.10 5.08
CA LEU A 30 -31.11 -21.93 5.75
C LEU A 30 -31.40 -21.45 7.19
N ALA A 31 -30.37 -21.04 7.94
CA ALA A 31 -30.55 -20.48 9.28
C ALA A 31 -31.28 -19.13 9.25
N MET A 32 -31.02 -18.27 8.28
CA MET A 32 -31.76 -17.02 8.07
C MET A 32 -33.21 -17.24 7.64
N ILE A 33 -33.46 -18.26 6.82
CA ILE A 33 -34.82 -18.71 6.46
C ILE A 33 -35.55 -19.15 7.73
N ASP A 34 -34.91 -19.96 8.58
CA ASP A 34 -35.49 -20.47 9.82
C ASP A 34 -35.68 -19.35 10.86
N ALA A 35 -34.84 -18.31 10.83
CA ALA A 35 -34.99 -17.08 11.62
C ALA A 35 -36.03 -16.09 11.05
N GLY A 36 -36.69 -16.43 9.93
CA GLY A 36 -37.81 -15.66 9.38
C GLY A 36 -37.44 -14.43 8.55
N LEU A 37 -36.18 -14.27 8.14
CA LEU A 37 -35.77 -13.17 7.26
C LEU A 37 -36.45 -13.32 5.88
N LYS A 38 -36.81 -12.21 5.23
CA LYS A 38 -37.37 -12.22 3.87
C LYS A 38 -36.31 -12.50 2.82
N ASP A 39 -36.69 -13.03 1.66
CA ASP A 39 -35.77 -13.36 0.56
C ASP A 39 -34.92 -12.17 0.11
N GLN A 40 -35.50 -10.97 0.12
CA GLN A 40 -34.79 -9.74 -0.22
C GLN A 40 -33.75 -9.34 0.84
N GLN A 41 -34.01 -9.64 2.12
CA GLN A 41 -33.05 -9.41 3.21
C GLN A 41 -31.90 -10.41 3.13
N ILE A 42 -32.22 -11.69 2.88
CA ILE A 42 -31.21 -12.74 2.68
C ILE A 42 -30.36 -12.42 1.44
N HIS A 43 -31.00 -12.04 0.34
CA HIS A 43 -30.32 -11.66 -0.91
C HIS A 43 -29.28 -10.55 -0.70
N ALA A 44 -29.56 -9.57 0.16
CA ALA A 44 -28.63 -8.48 0.44
C ALA A 44 -27.28 -8.95 1.03
N PHE A 45 -27.26 -10.08 1.75
CA PHE A 45 -26.02 -10.66 2.30
C PHE A 45 -25.21 -11.47 1.28
N PHE A 46 -25.84 -11.91 0.18
CA PHE A 46 -25.25 -12.92 -0.73
C PHE A 46 -25.25 -12.50 -2.21
N SER A 47 -25.72 -11.30 -2.56
CA SER A 47 -25.71 -10.76 -3.93
C SER A 47 -24.33 -10.27 -4.35
N GLN A 48 -23.87 -10.62 -5.56
CA GLN A 48 -22.56 -10.26 -6.12
C GLN A 48 -22.66 -9.91 -7.62
N PRO A 49 -21.86 -8.96 -8.15
CA PRO A 49 -21.72 -8.77 -9.60
C PRO A 49 -21.17 -10.03 -10.28
N GLY A 50 -21.82 -10.50 -11.34
CA GLY A 50 -21.36 -11.67 -12.11
C GLY A 50 -21.74 -13.05 -11.56
N ARG A 51 -22.43 -13.16 -10.42
CA ARG A 51 -23.13 -14.37 -9.98
C ARG A 51 -24.63 -14.28 -10.24
N ASP A 52 -25.21 -15.36 -10.75
CA ASP A 52 -26.67 -15.49 -10.90
C ASP A 52 -27.33 -16.02 -9.60
N PHE A 53 -27.02 -15.39 -8.46
CA PHE A 53 -27.67 -15.71 -7.18
C PHE A 53 -28.72 -14.64 -6.87
N ASN A 54 -30.00 -15.00 -7.04
CA ASN A 54 -31.13 -14.09 -6.95
C ASN A 54 -32.21 -14.62 -5.99
N HIS A 55 -33.21 -13.78 -5.68
CA HIS A 55 -34.30 -14.11 -4.76
C HIS A 55 -35.05 -15.41 -5.14
N ASN A 56 -35.13 -15.77 -6.42
CA ASN A 56 -35.78 -17.02 -6.85
C ASN A 56 -35.02 -18.27 -6.36
N ARG A 57 -33.70 -18.22 -6.25
CA ARG A 57 -32.91 -19.34 -5.70
C ARG A 57 -33.10 -19.48 -4.18
N ILE A 58 -33.24 -18.36 -3.47
CA ILE A 58 -33.55 -18.36 -2.04
C ILE A 58 -34.96 -18.93 -1.81
N SER A 59 -35.92 -18.54 -2.65
CA SER A 59 -37.28 -19.08 -2.66
C SER A 59 -37.30 -20.59 -2.94
N ALA A 60 -36.45 -21.07 -3.87
CA ALA A 60 -36.26 -22.49 -4.14
C ALA A 60 -35.72 -23.25 -2.91
N LEU A 61 -34.78 -22.66 -2.16
CA LEU A 61 -34.26 -23.25 -0.93
C LEU A 61 -35.31 -23.33 0.20
N ARG A 62 -36.25 -22.38 0.28
CA ARG A 62 -37.38 -22.48 1.21
C ARG A 62 -38.30 -23.65 0.91
N SER A 63 -38.48 -23.94 -0.38
CA SER A 63 -39.40 -24.97 -0.87
C SER A 63 -38.72 -26.33 -1.06
N ALA A 64 -37.41 -26.41 -0.86
CA ALA A 64 -36.62 -27.61 -1.06
C ALA A 64 -36.82 -28.62 0.09
N ASP A 65 -36.70 -29.90 -0.24
CA ASP A 65 -36.69 -30.98 0.75
C ASP A 65 -35.46 -30.82 1.68
N ARG A 66 -35.73 -30.51 2.95
CA ARG A 66 -34.70 -30.27 3.97
C ARG A 66 -33.83 -31.50 4.23
N SER A 67 -34.29 -32.71 3.91
CA SER A 67 -33.48 -33.93 4.06
C SER A 67 -32.33 -34.05 3.06
N LEU A 68 -32.41 -33.31 1.94
CA LEU A 68 -31.40 -33.27 0.88
C LEU A 68 -30.41 -32.11 1.04
N LEU A 69 -30.56 -31.30 2.09
CA LEU A 69 -29.76 -30.11 2.35
C LEU A 69 -28.89 -30.30 3.60
N PRO A 70 -27.74 -29.59 3.71
CA PRO A 70 -26.99 -29.58 4.94
C PRO A 70 -27.80 -28.95 6.08
N PRO A 71 -27.53 -29.32 7.35
CA PRO A 71 -28.23 -28.74 8.49
C PRO A 71 -27.98 -27.23 8.57
N PRO A 72 -28.98 -26.41 8.96
CA PRO A 72 -28.79 -24.98 9.15
C PRO A 72 -27.58 -24.64 10.03
N ALA A 73 -27.02 -23.45 9.86
CA ALA A 73 -26.04 -22.92 10.81
C ALA A 73 -26.68 -22.82 12.20
N THR A 74 -25.89 -23.03 13.26
CA THR A 74 -26.38 -22.87 14.64
C THR A 74 -26.72 -21.41 14.93
N HIS A 75 -27.53 -21.15 15.96
CA HIS A 75 -27.83 -19.77 16.38
C HIS A 75 -26.55 -18.98 16.71
N ALA A 76 -25.56 -19.61 17.34
CA ALA A 76 -24.27 -18.98 17.62
C ALA A 76 -23.50 -18.63 16.33
N GLN A 77 -23.51 -19.51 15.31
CA GLN A 77 -22.87 -19.25 14.02
C GLN A 77 -23.58 -18.18 13.20
N LEU A 78 -24.92 -18.18 13.22
CA LEU A 78 -25.72 -17.13 12.58
C LEU A 78 -25.51 -15.78 13.28
N GLN A 79 -25.53 -15.76 14.62
CA GLN A 79 -25.29 -14.55 15.38
C GLN A 79 -23.86 -14.04 15.18
N ALA A 80 -22.84 -14.90 15.20
CA ALA A 80 -21.47 -14.52 14.87
C ALA A 80 -21.34 -13.97 13.43
N PHE A 81 -22.05 -14.54 12.47
CA PHE A 81 -22.11 -13.99 11.10
C PHE A 81 -22.75 -12.58 11.08
N LEU A 82 -23.87 -12.37 11.78
CA LEU A 82 -24.58 -11.09 11.82
C LEU A 82 -23.82 -10.03 12.65
N ASP A 83 -23.16 -10.44 13.73
CA ASP A 83 -22.31 -9.60 14.57
C ASP A 83 -21.03 -9.23 13.80
N CYS A 84 -20.43 -10.15 13.05
CA CYS A 84 -19.33 -9.81 12.15
C CYS A 84 -19.79 -8.88 11.03
N TRP A 85 -20.97 -9.10 10.44
CA TRP A 85 -21.52 -8.20 9.41
C TRP A 85 -21.82 -6.78 9.92
N SER A 86 -22.17 -6.64 11.20
CA SER A 86 -22.54 -5.35 11.81
C SER A 86 -21.42 -4.67 12.61
N THR A 87 -20.35 -5.38 12.97
CA THR A 87 -19.34 -4.88 13.91
C THR A 87 -17.90 -5.21 13.55
N PHE A 88 -17.61 -6.04 12.55
CA PHE A 88 -16.22 -6.37 12.23
C PHE A 88 -15.88 -6.35 10.74
N PRO A 89 -14.65 -5.94 10.40
CA PRO A 89 -14.13 -6.03 9.05
C PRO A 89 -14.18 -7.49 8.56
N PRO A 90 -14.60 -7.80 7.32
CA PRO A 90 -14.61 -9.17 6.77
C PRO A 90 -13.26 -9.91 6.77
N VAL A 91 -12.18 -9.20 7.07
CA VAL A 91 -10.89 -9.76 7.50
C VAL A 91 -11.06 -10.64 8.75
N SER A 92 -11.82 -10.21 9.77
CA SER A 92 -12.17 -11.00 10.95
C SER A 92 -13.01 -12.24 10.60
N HIS A 93 -13.86 -12.16 9.57
CA HIS A 93 -14.67 -13.29 9.13
C HIS A 93 -13.83 -14.37 8.44
N PHE A 94 -12.81 -13.98 7.67
CA PHE A 94 -11.81 -14.90 7.13
C PHE A 94 -11.05 -15.61 8.26
N TRP A 95 -10.56 -14.86 9.25
CA TRP A 95 -9.86 -15.41 10.41
C TRP A 95 -10.77 -16.32 11.26
N TYR A 96 -12.04 -15.96 11.44
CA TYR A 96 -13.06 -16.78 12.10
C TYR A 96 -13.34 -18.09 11.34
N CYS A 97 -13.39 -18.06 10.00
CA CYS A 97 -13.57 -19.27 9.19
C CYS A 97 -12.38 -20.23 9.27
N LEU A 98 -11.17 -19.71 9.51
CA LEU A 98 -9.97 -20.51 9.76
C LEU A 98 -9.93 -21.06 11.20
N ASP A 99 -10.53 -20.34 12.15
CA ASP A 99 -10.72 -20.76 13.55
C ASP A 99 -11.59 -22.02 13.65
N GLU A 100 -12.73 -22.07 12.92
CA GLU A 100 -13.58 -23.28 12.85
C GLU A 100 -12.88 -24.50 12.21
N GLN A 101 -11.78 -24.30 11.45
CA GLN A 101 -10.99 -25.38 10.84
C GLN A 101 -9.84 -25.89 11.74
N GLY A 102 -9.68 -25.34 12.95
CA GLY A 102 -8.66 -25.78 13.91
C GLY A 102 -7.23 -25.37 13.55
N LEU A 103 -7.07 -24.35 12.67
CA LEU A 103 -5.77 -23.87 12.19
C LEU A 103 -5.13 -22.81 13.10
N ASN A 104 -5.80 -22.42 14.19
CA ASN A 104 -5.54 -21.18 14.94
C ASN A 104 -4.69 -21.36 16.22
N GLY A 105 -3.68 -22.23 16.16
CA GLY A 105 -2.60 -22.22 17.17
C GLY A 105 -1.74 -20.95 17.08
N ASP A 106 -0.46 -21.03 17.46
CA ASP A 106 0.56 -19.96 17.35
C ASP A 106 0.89 -19.53 15.89
N ALA A 107 -0.03 -19.73 14.94
CA ALA A 107 0.12 -19.39 13.53
C ALA A 107 0.16 -17.87 13.32
N TRP A 108 0.96 -17.48 12.33
CA TRP A 108 1.09 -16.09 11.92
C TRP A 108 0.06 -15.75 10.86
N GLN A 109 -0.43 -14.53 10.89
CA GLN A 109 -1.43 -14.04 9.94
C GLN A 109 -1.01 -12.68 9.42
N VAL A 110 -1.14 -12.45 8.12
CA VAL A 110 -0.92 -11.15 7.49
C VAL A 110 -2.15 -10.70 6.72
N ALA A 111 -2.45 -9.41 6.77
CA ALA A 111 -3.37 -8.75 5.86
C ALA A 111 -2.64 -7.62 5.13
N TYR A 112 -2.82 -7.56 3.81
CA TYR A 112 -2.38 -6.46 2.96
C TYR A 112 -3.58 -5.91 2.21
N ARG A 113 -3.81 -4.60 2.28
CA ARG A 113 -4.95 -3.97 1.62
C ARG A 113 -4.52 -2.75 0.83
N PHE A 114 -4.89 -2.73 -0.43
CA PHE A 114 -4.88 -1.56 -1.28
C PHE A 114 -6.28 -0.96 -1.28
N HIS A 115 -6.42 0.26 -0.79
CA HIS A 115 -7.70 0.92 -0.63
C HIS A 115 -8.15 1.58 -1.94
N PRO A 116 -9.47 1.67 -2.20
CA PRO A 116 -10.01 2.25 -3.42
C PRO A 116 -9.97 3.79 -3.39
N VAL A 117 -8.80 4.37 -3.64
CA VAL A 117 -8.56 5.83 -3.55
C VAL A 117 -8.23 6.49 -4.89
N GLY A 118 -8.59 5.85 -6.01
CA GLY A 118 -8.44 6.44 -7.35
C GLY A 118 -6.99 6.55 -7.80
N GLN A 119 -6.63 7.67 -8.45
CA GLN A 119 -5.24 7.96 -8.79
C GLN A 119 -4.51 8.48 -7.55
N GLY A 120 -3.84 7.54 -6.90
CA GLY A 120 -3.01 7.71 -5.72
C GLY A 120 -2.73 6.35 -5.10
N MET A 121 -2.28 6.37 -3.85
CA MET A 121 -2.05 5.15 -3.09
C MET A 121 -2.40 5.33 -1.62
N LEU A 122 -3.20 4.40 -1.11
CA LEU A 122 -3.37 4.14 0.31
C LEU A 122 -3.29 2.63 0.49
N HIS A 123 -2.23 2.18 1.16
CA HIS A 123 -2.10 0.78 1.54
C HIS A 123 -2.07 0.65 3.06
N SER A 124 -2.84 -0.28 3.63
CA SER A 124 -2.72 -0.69 5.03
C SER A 124 -2.36 -2.16 5.16
N GLY A 125 -1.54 -2.48 6.16
CA GLY A 125 -1.19 -3.86 6.47
C GLY A 125 -1.19 -4.15 7.96
N GLU A 126 -1.31 -5.44 8.25
CA GLU A 126 -1.42 -5.94 9.60
C GLU A 126 -0.78 -7.32 9.73
N LEU A 127 0.01 -7.53 10.77
CA LEU A 127 0.59 -8.81 11.16
C LEU A 127 0.05 -9.22 12.54
N ARG A 128 -0.40 -10.47 12.66
CA ARG A 128 -0.95 -11.04 13.90
C ARG A 128 -0.29 -12.38 14.22
N GLN A 129 -0.24 -12.66 15.52
CA GLN A 129 0.14 -13.95 16.07
C GLN A 129 -0.58 -14.17 17.40
N GLY A 130 -1.44 -15.19 17.46
CA GLY A 130 -2.17 -15.54 18.67
C GLY A 130 -2.92 -14.36 19.30
N ARG A 131 -2.68 -14.09 20.59
CA ARG A 131 -3.33 -13.01 21.36
C ARG A 131 -2.49 -11.73 21.47
N ARG A 132 -1.36 -11.66 20.77
CA ARG A 132 -0.52 -10.46 20.77
C ARG A 132 -1.27 -9.32 20.09
N PRO A 133 -1.09 -8.07 20.54
CA PRO A 133 -1.54 -6.91 19.78
C PRO A 133 -1.03 -6.99 18.32
N PRO A 134 -1.87 -6.69 17.32
CA PRO A 134 -1.44 -6.69 15.93
C PRO A 134 -0.34 -5.64 15.72
N PHE A 135 0.64 -5.96 14.87
CA PHE A 135 1.56 -4.96 14.33
C PHE A 135 0.96 -4.38 13.05
N THR A 136 0.95 -3.06 12.91
CA THR A 136 0.13 -2.37 11.91
C THR A 136 0.94 -1.32 11.16
N TRP A 137 0.70 -1.20 9.86
CA TRP A 137 1.40 -0.20 9.06
C TRP A 137 0.56 0.39 7.94
N VAL A 138 0.98 1.58 7.50
CA VAL A 138 0.48 2.24 6.29
C VAL A 138 1.66 2.49 5.34
N TYR A 139 1.43 2.28 4.05
CA TYR A 139 2.35 2.66 2.98
C TYR A 139 1.62 3.61 2.04
N ASP A 140 2.09 4.86 1.97
CA ASP A 140 1.41 6.00 1.34
C ASP A 140 -0.05 6.19 1.83
N CYS A 141 -0.57 7.39 1.65
CA CYS A 141 -1.94 7.73 2.00
C CYS A 141 -2.40 8.97 1.25
N GLY A 142 -2.39 8.93 -0.08
CA GLY A 142 -2.71 10.09 -0.91
C GLY A 142 -3.58 9.74 -2.11
N SER A 143 -4.12 10.80 -2.70
CA SER A 143 -4.87 10.78 -3.95
C SER A 143 -5.03 12.18 -4.51
N VAL A 144 -4.94 12.32 -5.83
CA VAL A 144 -5.27 13.57 -6.56
C VAL A 144 -6.68 13.57 -7.15
N THR A 145 -7.34 12.41 -7.22
CA THR A 145 -8.70 12.31 -7.78
C THR A 145 -9.78 12.04 -6.74
N ALA A 146 -9.40 11.62 -5.53
CA ALA A 146 -10.31 11.07 -4.53
C ALA A 146 -9.85 11.35 -3.07
N GLN A 147 -9.35 12.55 -2.78
CA GLN A 147 -8.86 12.90 -1.42
C GLN A 147 -9.89 12.62 -0.30
N ALA A 148 -11.17 12.95 -0.51
CA ALA A 148 -12.21 12.67 0.49
C ALA A 148 -12.40 11.17 0.77
N GLN A 149 -12.10 10.30 -0.22
CA GLN A 149 -12.14 8.85 -0.01
C GLN A 149 -10.92 8.37 0.76
N VAL A 150 -9.74 8.98 0.58
CA VAL A 150 -8.57 8.70 1.44
C VAL A 150 -8.91 8.99 2.90
N GLU A 151 -9.49 10.15 3.19
CA GLU A 151 -9.90 10.52 4.56
C GLU A 151 -10.94 9.53 5.12
N SER A 152 -11.96 9.17 4.32
CA SER A 152 -12.97 8.18 4.71
C SER A 152 -12.38 6.80 5.01
N GLU A 153 -11.45 6.31 4.20
CA GLU A 153 -10.81 5.01 4.40
C GLU A 153 -9.90 5.02 5.64
N LEU A 154 -9.25 6.16 5.93
CA LEU A 154 -8.48 6.34 7.16
C LEU A 154 -9.38 6.41 8.41
N ASP A 155 -10.54 7.06 8.32
CA ASP A 155 -11.54 7.10 9.38
C ASP A 155 -12.08 5.69 9.69
N ASP A 156 -12.35 4.89 8.65
CA ASP A 156 -12.78 3.50 8.77
C ASP A 156 -11.69 2.63 9.41
N LEU A 157 -10.43 2.81 9.01
CA LEU A 157 -9.29 2.15 9.63
C LEU A 157 -9.16 2.51 11.12
N CYS A 158 -9.32 3.79 11.47
CA CYS A 158 -9.27 4.27 12.85
C CYS A 158 -10.41 3.66 13.68
N THR A 159 -11.63 3.69 13.15
CA THR A 159 -12.82 3.11 13.78
C THR A 159 -12.65 1.61 14.01
N ALA A 160 -12.12 0.87 13.04
CA ALA A 160 -11.89 -0.57 13.15
C ALA A 160 -10.87 -0.96 14.23
N ARG A 161 -10.01 -0.02 14.67
CA ARG A 161 -9.05 -0.25 15.77
C ARG A 161 -9.70 -0.18 17.15
N GLY A 162 -10.89 0.41 17.27
CA GLY A 162 -11.69 0.38 18.49
C GLY A 162 -11.02 1.05 19.69
N ALA A 163 -10.33 2.17 19.48
CA ALA A 163 -9.71 2.93 20.56
C ALA A 163 -10.76 3.45 21.58
N ALA A 164 -10.34 3.63 22.83
CA ALA A 164 -11.19 4.20 23.85
C ALA A 164 -11.58 5.64 23.49
N HIS A 165 -12.76 6.08 23.92
CA HIS A 165 -13.25 7.43 23.62
C HIS A 165 -12.24 8.49 24.08
N GLY A 166 -11.79 9.35 23.17
CA GLY A 166 -10.80 10.39 23.42
C GLY A 166 -9.34 9.95 23.36
N SER A 167 -9.05 8.70 22.95
CA SER A 167 -7.69 8.21 22.67
C SER A 167 -7.51 7.92 21.18
N LYS A 168 -6.30 8.16 20.67
CA LYS A 168 -5.92 7.76 19.31
C LYS A 168 -5.45 6.30 19.34
N PRO A 169 -5.87 5.43 18.39
CA PRO A 169 -5.26 4.13 18.23
C PRO A 169 -3.80 4.25 17.81
N GLU A 170 -2.96 3.33 18.29
CA GLU A 170 -1.56 3.24 17.86
C GLU A 170 -1.47 2.76 16.40
N LEU A 171 -0.50 3.31 15.66
CA LEU A 171 -0.05 2.83 14.36
C LEU A 171 1.48 2.66 14.40
N ASP A 172 1.97 1.44 14.20
CA ASP A 172 3.37 1.14 14.49
C ASP A 172 4.35 1.72 13.47
N PHE A 173 3.91 1.84 12.22
CA PHE A 173 4.79 2.15 11.11
C PHE A 173 4.05 2.84 9.97
N VAL A 174 4.57 3.98 9.51
CA VAL A 174 4.17 4.61 8.24
C VAL A 174 5.40 4.69 7.34
N ALA A 175 5.28 4.25 6.09
CA ALA A 175 6.29 4.51 5.06
C ALA A 175 5.70 5.38 3.97
N LEU A 176 6.45 6.40 3.55
CA LEU A 176 6.11 7.20 2.38
C LEU A 176 7.09 6.87 1.26
N SER A 177 6.55 6.67 0.07
CA SER A 177 7.34 6.36 -1.11
C SER A 177 7.85 7.62 -1.80
N HIS A 178 7.01 8.64 -1.84
CA HIS A 178 7.26 9.90 -2.53
C HIS A 178 6.55 11.05 -1.79
N PHE A 179 6.87 12.29 -2.17
CA PHE A 179 6.34 13.52 -1.55
C PHE A 179 5.29 14.22 -2.42
N ASP A 180 4.85 13.60 -3.52
CA ASP A 180 3.75 14.12 -4.32
C ASP A 180 2.39 13.93 -3.61
N ALA A 181 1.45 14.80 -3.95
CA ALA A 181 0.15 14.89 -3.30
C ALA A 181 -0.66 13.57 -3.39
N ASP A 182 -0.55 12.83 -4.47
CA ASP A 182 -1.17 11.52 -4.67
C ASP A 182 -0.59 10.39 -3.78
N HIS A 183 0.48 10.68 -3.03
CA HIS A 183 1.04 9.78 -2.01
C HIS A 183 0.88 10.30 -0.59
N ILE A 184 0.82 11.63 -0.37
CA ILE A 184 0.86 12.20 0.98
C ILE A 184 -0.37 13.04 1.38
N SER A 185 -1.34 13.28 0.49
CA SER A 185 -2.42 14.25 0.77
C SER A 185 -3.27 13.92 2.00
N GLY A 186 -3.38 12.64 2.39
CA GLY A 186 -4.08 12.19 3.59
C GLY A 186 -3.20 12.08 4.84
N LEU A 187 -1.91 12.41 4.78
CA LEU A 187 -0.98 12.16 5.89
C LEU A 187 -1.28 13.01 7.14
N VAL A 188 -1.64 14.28 6.95
CA VAL A 188 -2.04 15.15 8.08
C VAL A 188 -3.30 14.60 8.76
N HIS A 189 -4.26 14.09 7.98
CA HIS A 189 -5.46 13.45 8.51
C HIS A 189 -5.11 12.17 9.27
N LEU A 190 -4.22 11.33 8.72
CA LEU A 190 -3.72 10.13 9.39
C LEU A 190 -3.08 10.45 10.74
N LEU A 191 -2.20 11.45 10.83
CA LEU A 191 -1.59 11.87 12.11
C LEU A 191 -2.64 12.43 13.09
N GLY A 192 -3.68 13.08 12.58
CA GLY A 192 -4.84 13.50 13.37
C GLY A 192 -5.60 12.33 14.00
N LEU A 193 -5.63 11.18 13.34
CA LEU A 193 -6.37 9.99 13.78
C LEU A 193 -5.56 9.03 14.65
N PHE A 194 -4.27 8.85 14.36
CA PHE A 194 -3.45 7.80 14.96
C PHE A 194 -2.29 8.37 15.80
N GLU A 195 -1.88 7.61 16.82
CA GLU A 195 -0.58 7.80 17.47
C GLU A 195 0.47 6.98 16.71
N VAL A 196 1.25 7.65 15.86
CA VAL A 196 2.22 7.00 14.96
C VAL A 196 3.57 6.83 15.64
N LYS A 197 4.03 5.58 15.78
CA LYS A 197 5.31 5.29 16.46
C LYS A 197 6.55 5.64 15.61
N MET A 198 6.49 5.37 14.31
CA MET A 198 7.62 5.60 13.41
C MET A 198 7.16 5.95 11.98
N ILE A 199 7.82 6.94 11.38
CA ILE A 199 7.62 7.35 9.98
C ILE A 199 8.94 7.18 9.22
N LEU A 200 8.92 6.34 8.19
CA LEU A 200 10.04 6.08 7.28
C LEU A 200 9.89 6.92 6.01
N LEU A 201 10.93 7.68 5.67
CA LEU A 201 10.94 8.62 4.55
C LEU A 201 12.15 8.37 3.65
N PRO A 202 12.05 8.49 2.31
CA PRO A 202 13.23 8.62 1.47
C PRO A 202 13.99 9.89 1.85
N PHE A 203 15.32 9.79 1.99
CA PHE A 203 16.16 10.97 2.03
C PHE A 203 16.33 11.52 0.62
N LEU A 204 15.88 12.76 0.42
CA LEU A 204 16.07 13.54 -0.79
C LEU A 204 16.83 14.80 -0.40
N GLN A 205 17.88 15.19 -1.11
CA GLN A 205 18.54 16.49 -0.86
C GLN A 205 17.57 17.65 -1.13
N LEU A 206 17.78 18.81 -0.50
CA LEU A 206 16.86 19.95 -0.63
C LEU A 206 16.55 20.33 -2.08
N TRP A 207 17.55 20.36 -2.96
CA TRP A 207 17.30 20.66 -4.37
C TRP A 207 16.36 19.62 -5.01
N GLN A 208 16.50 18.34 -4.69
CA GLN A 208 15.60 17.28 -5.17
C GLN A 208 14.17 17.49 -4.67
N ARG A 209 13.99 17.86 -3.39
CA ARG A 209 12.67 18.20 -2.83
C ARG A 209 12.05 19.41 -3.55
N PHE A 210 12.87 20.38 -3.95
CA PHE A 210 12.40 21.54 -4.69
C PHE A 210 12.16 21.27 -6.18
N TRP A 211 12.56 20.10 -6.69
CA TRP A 211 12.09 19.62 -7.98
C TRP A 211 10.60 19.25 -7.90
N ILE A 212 10.15 18.61 -6.82
CA ILE A 212 8.71 18.34 -6.56
C ILE A 212 7.93 19.67 -6.53
N ALA A 213 8.44 20.68 -5.81
CA ALA A 213 7.85 22.02 -5.83
C ALA A 213 7.70 22.59 -7.25
N ALA A 214 8.74 22.47 -8.08
CA ALA A 214 8.72 22.93 -9.47
C ALA A 214 7.74 22.15 -10.37
N SER A 215 7.35 20.94 -9.98
CA SER A 215 6.36 20.13 -10.68
C SER A 215 4.93 20.55 -10.37
N ALA A 216 4.69 21.12 -9.20
CA ALA A 216 3.37 21.55 -8.77
C ALA A 216 2.84 22.76 -9.58
N ASP A 217 1.52 22.85 -9.71
CA ASP A 217 0.84 24.00 -10.31
C ASP A 217 0.69 25.17 -9.35
N ASP A 218 0.53 24.85 -8.06
CA ASP A 218 0.55 25.78 -6.94
C ASP A 218 1.37 25.20 -5.79
N LEU A 219 1.94 26.08 -4.98
CA LEU A 219 2.75 25.72 -3.82
C LEU A 219 2.29 26.54 -2.63
N ASP A 220 1.42 25.93 -1.82
CA ASP A 220 0.98 26.53 -0.57
C ASP A 220 2.12 26.57 0.47
N ALA A 221 1.90 27.34 1.53
CA ALA A 221 2.92 27.57 2.55
C ALA A 221 3.24 26.32 3.39
N ASP A 222 2.26 25.45 3.60
CA ASP A 222 2.41 24.25 4.43
C ASP A 222 3.19 23.19 3.67
N PHE A 223 2.87 22.95 2.40
CA PHE A 223 3.62 22.04 1.54
C PHE A 223 5.06 22.55 1.30
N LEU A 224 5.25 23.87 1.15
CA LEU A 224 6.60 24.45 1.11
C LEU A 224 7.37 24.17 2.41
N GLN A 225 6.74 24.33 3.57
CA GLN A 225 7.39 24.07 4.87
C GLN A 225 7.73 22.59 5.05
N PHE A 226 6.87 21.70 4.56
CA PHE A 226 7.14 20.26 4.49
C PHE A 226 8.36 19.96 3.61
N LEU A 227 8.44 20.51 2.41
CA LEU A 227 9.58 20.29 1.51
C LEU A 227 10.90 20.87 2.05
N ILE A 228 10.87 21.88 2.92
CA ILE A 228 12.09 22.41 3.56
C ILE A 228 12.59 21.46 4.65
N ASP A 229 11.70 21.06 5.55
CA ASP A 229 12.01 20.31 6.76
C ASP A 229 10.91 19.25 7.00
N PRO A 230 10.95 18.11 6.27
CA PRO A 230 9.92 17.09 6.35
C PRO A 230 9.74 16.55 7.78
N ALA A 231 10.86 16.25 8.45
CA ALA A 231 10.86 15.72 9.80
C ALA A 231 10.26 16.71 10.80
N GLY A 232 10.77 17.94 10.82
CA GLY A 232 10.24 18.95 11.72
C GLY A 232 8.80 19.34 11.39
N TYR A 233 8.38 19.29 10.12
CA TYR A 233 6.98 19.49 9.75
C TYR A 233 6.09 18.45 10.43
N PHE A 234 6.40 17.16 10.32
CA PHE A 234 5.60 16.10 10.95
C PHE A 234 5.59 16.17 12.48
N LEU A 235 6.72 16.48 13.11
CA LEU A 235 6.80 16.64 14.57
C LEU A 235 5.94 17.81 15.10
N ARG A 236 5.51 18.75 14.23
CA ARG A 236 4.62 19.87 14.60
C ARG A 236 3.15 19.60 14.29
N VAL A 237 2.84 18.59 13.49
CA VAL A 237 1.45 18.19 13.21
C VAL A 237 0.90 17.44 14.43
N ASP A 238 -0.39 17.65 14.74
CA ASP A 238 -1.04 16.93 15.83
C ASP A 238 -0.95 15.42 15.62
N GLY A 239 -0.56 14.68 16.67
CA GLY A 239 -0.27 13.23 16.61
C GLY A 239 1.10 12.85 16.02
N GLY A 240 1.87 13.78 15.47
CA GLY A 240 3.22 13.52 14.97
C GLY A 240 4.35 13.80 15.97
N ALA A 241 4.08 14.49 17.08
CA ALA A 241 5.10 15.00 18.01
C ALA A 241 5.98 13.91 18.66
N GLU A 242 5.46 12.69 18.81
CA GLU A 242 6.17 11.55 19.42
C GLU A 242 6.67 10.55 18.38
N ALA A 243 6.41 10.79 17.09
CA ALA A 243 6.80 9.87 16.03
C ALA A 243 8.31 9.89 15.82
N ARG A 244 8.93 8.70 15.83
CA ARG A 244 10.33 8.54 15.41
C ARG A 244 10.42 8.72 13.90
N ILE A 245 11.12 9.75 13.43
CA ILE A 245 11.33 9.97 11.99
C ILE A 245 12.63 9.32 11.55
N VAL A 246 12.56 8.43 10.56
CA VAL A 246 13.71 7.71 10.01
C VAL A 246 13.84 7.96 8.51
N PHE A 247 14.97 8.49 8.09
CA PHE A 247 15.31 8.67 6.68
C PHE A 247 16.05 7.46 6.11
N VAL A 248 15.76 7.11 4.86
CA VAL A 248 16.50 6.11 4.09
C VAL A 248 17.42 6.83 3.12
N SER A 249 18.73 6.71 3.32
CA SER A 249 19.74 7.22 2.40
C SER A 249 19.65 6.58 1.01
N PRO A 250 20.08 7.27 -0.05
CA PRO A 250 20.17 6.69 -1.38
C PRO A 250 20.97 5.37 -1.38
N SER A 251 20.43 4.35 -2.03
CA SER A 251 20.94 2.97 -1.98
C SER A 251 22.05 2.69 -3.00
N GLU A 252 22.32 3.60 -3.94
CA GLU A 252 23.55 3.56 -4.73
C GLU A 252 24.55 4.61 -4.23
N SER A 253 25.78 4.18 -4.01
CA SER A 253 26.93 5.03 -3.75
C SER A 253 28.16 4.43 -4.42
N ASP A 254 29.23 5.23 -4.56
CA ASP A 254 30.54 4.75 -4.99
C ASP A 254 31.51 4.84 -3.78
N PRO A 255 32.00 3.71 -3.24
CA PRO A 255 31.76 2.33 -3.67
C PRO A 255 30.33 1.82 -3.34
N PRO A 256 29.84 0.78 -4.04
CA PRO A 256 28.51 0.22 -3.79
C PRO A 256 28.33 -0.18 -2.33
N PRO A 257 27.17 0.13 -1.71
CA PRO A 257 26.93 -0.29 -0.35
C PRO A 257 26.82 -1.82 -0.28
N PRO A 258 27.15 -2.42 0.87
CA PRO A 258 26.93 -3.85 1.09
C PRO A 258 25.44 -4.20 0.90
N PRO A 259 25.12 -5.43 0.45
CA PRO A 259 23.74 -5.87 0.34
C PRO A 259 23.07 -5.82 1.72
N PRO A 260 21.73 -5.68 1.79
CA PRO A 260 21.05 -5.70 3.07
C PRO A 260 21.34 -7.03 3.79
N PRO A 261 21.38 -7.03 5.12
CA PRO A 261 21.83 -8.16 5.93
C PRO A 261 21.05 -9.44 5.63
N ALA A 262 21.69 -10.57 5.91
CA ALA A 262 21.03 -11.87 5.88
C ALA A 262 19.82 -11.86 6.81
N PRO A 263 18.67 -12.40 6.37
CA PRO A 263 17.54 -12.62 7.26
C PRO A 263 17.97 -13.51 8.44
N ASP A 264 17.67 -13.12 9.69
CA ASP A 264 17.95 -13.93 10.88
C ASP A 264 17.06 -15.20 10.86
N PRO A 265 17.61 -16.43 10.75
CA PRO A 265 16.84 -17.60 10.32
C PRO A 265 15.83 -18.17 11.33
N GLY A 266 15.52 -17.48 12.43
CA GLY A 266 14.62 -18.00 13.46
C GLY A 266 13.50 -17.04 13.83
N PRO A 267 12.22 -17.46 13.89
CA PRO A 267 11.28 -16.78 14.77
C PRO A 267 11.90 -16.73 16.18
N PRO A 268 11.74 -15.62 16.93
CA PRO A 268 12.22 -15.59 18.30
C PRO A 268 11.52 -16.71 19.06
N GLU A 269 12.27 -17.42 19.91
CA GLU A 269 11.67 -18.42 20.79
C GLU A 269 10.64 -17.73 21.70
N GLY A 270 9.38 -17.81 21.32
CA GLY A 270 8.25 -17.45 22.17
C GLY A 270 8.11 -18.48 23.29
N PRO A 271 7.53 -18.10 24.44
CA PRO A 271 7.24 -19.07 25.50
C PRO A 271 6.35 -20.18 24.94
N ARG A 272 6.91 -21.38 24.79
CA ARG A 272 6.15 -22.56 24.36
C ARG A 272 5.22 -22.95 25.50
N GLY A 273 3.91 -22.75 25.32
CA GLY A 273 2.87 -23.24 26.23
C GLY A 273 2.20 -22.22 27.16
N GLU A 274 2.58 -20.93 27.10
CA GLU A 274 1.83 -19.83 27.75
C GLU A 274 1.30 -18.84 26.70
N LEU A 275 0.18 -18.17 27.01
CA LEU A 275 -0.42 -17.17 26.11
C LEU A 275 0.49 -15.94 26.00
N ASP A 276 1.21 -15.78 24.89
CA ASP A 276 1.98 -14.55 24.63
C ASP A 276 1.03 -13.39 24.29
N VAL A 277 1.10 -12.34 25.12
CA VAL A 277 0.31 -11.10 24.99
C VAL A 277 1.20 -9.88 24.78
N ARG A 278 2.52 -10.07 24.61
CA ARG A 278 3.47 -8.96 24.44
C ARG A 278 3.32 -8.34 23.05
N PRO A 279 3.42 -7.01 22.92
CA PRO A 279 3.48 -6.36 21.62
C PRO A 279 4.62 -6.91 20.75
N MET A 280 4.41 -6.94 19.44
CA MET A 280 5.48 -7.17 18.47
C MET A 280 6.46 -5.99 18.46
N LYS A 281 7.74 -6.27 18.26
CA LYS A 281 8.78 -5.24 18.29
C LYS A 281 9.36 -5.01 16.90
N LEU A 282 9.38 -3.74 16.50
CA LEU A 282 10.11 -3.29 15.33
C LEU A 282 11.59 -3.04 15.70
N GLY A 283 12.49 -3.82 15.13
CA GLY A 283 13.94 -3.65 15.22
C GLY A 283 14.51 -3.00 13.96
N LEU A 284 15.46 -2.09 14.14
CA LEU A 284 16.29 -1.48 13.11
C LEU A 284 17.50 -0.80 13.77
N GLU A 285 18.58 -0.67 13.01
CA GLU A 285 19.76 0.12 13.38
C GLU A 285 19.75 1.46 12.65
N THR A 286 19.99 2.52 13.41
CA THR A 286 20.07 3.88 12.88
C THR A 286 21.36 4.56 13.31
N GLU A 287 21.71 5.60 12.57
CA GLU A 287 22.79 6.52 12.91
C GLU A 287 22.26 7.94 13.03
N ARG A 288 22.93 8.73 13.87
CA ARG A 288 22.63 10.16 14.01
C ARG A 288 23.32 10.95 12.91
N VAL A 289 22.59 11.91 12.37
CA VAL A 289 22.99 12.77 11.26
C VAL A 289 24.21 13.64 11.63
N PRO A 290 25.18 13.83 10.72
CA PRO A 290 26.16 14.90 10.85
C PRO A 290 25.49 16.29 10.90
N VAL A 291 26.14 17.27 11.54
CA VAL A 291 25.63 18.65 11.70
C VAL A 291 25.29 19.33 10.36
N VAL A 292 25.89 18.88 9.26
CA VAL A 292 25.60 19.34 7.89
C VAL A 292 25.49 18.10 6.99
N VAL A 293 24.34 17.95 6.32
CA VAL A 293 24.15 16.93 5.29
C VAL A 293 24.41 17.57 3.92
N ASP A 294 25.11 16.86 3.05
CA ASP A 294 25.38 17.33 1.70
C ASP A 294 24.07 17.57 0.93
N GLY A 295 24.01 18.68 0.18
CA GLY A 295 22.82 19.12 -0.55
C GLY A 295 21.73 19.83 0.27
N GLU A 296 21.92 19.99 1.59
CA GLU A 296 21.06 20.83 2.45
C GLU A 296 21.60 22.27 2.56
N ILE A 297 20.72 23.25 2.79
CA ILE A 297 21.13 24.67 2.98
C ILE A 297 21.20 25.00 4.48
N PRO A 298 22.40 25.26 5.04
CA PRO A 298 22.54 25.63 6.45
C PRO A 298 21.66 26.83 6.82
N GLY A 299 20.86 26.70 7.87
CA GLY A 299 19.94 27.74 8.36
C GLY A 299 18.58 27.81 7.66
N VAL A 300 18.38 27.08 6.55
CA VAL A 300 17.07 26.92 5.89
C VAL A 300 16.42 25.61 6.29
N THR A 301 17.16 24.50 6.20
CA THR A 301 16.67 23.15 6.54
C THR A 301 16.70 22.86 8.04
N GLY A 302 16.85 23.94 8.83
CA GLY A 302 16.91 23.95 10.27
C GLY A 302 18.14 23.23 10.82
N LEU A 303 18.50 23.56 12.05
CA LEU A 303 19.26 22.65 12.92
C LEU A 303 18.43 21.38 13.26
N ARG A 304 17.39 21.02 12.48
CA ARG A 304 16.25 20.15 12.83
C ARG A 304 16.26 18.76 12.19
N LEU A 305 17.07 18.54 11.15
CA LEU A 305 17.41 17.16 10.74
C LEU A 305 18.05 16.36 11.89
N SER A 306 18.54 17.01 12.96
CA SER A 306 19.10 16.34 14.14
C SER A 306 18.07 15.57 14.98
N GLU A 307 16.78 15.85 14.83
CA GLU A 307 15.71 15.10 15.53
C GLU A 307 15.28 13.85 14.74
N ALA A 308 15.67 13.76 13.47
CA ALA A 308 15.50 12.57 12.66
C ALA A 308 16.72 11.64 12.77
N GLU A 309 16.49 10.38 12.49
CA GLU A 309 17.51 9.35 12.41
C GLU A 309 17.68 8.91 10.96
N PHE A 310 18.85 8.35 10.63
CA PHE A 310 19.06 7.75 9.31
C PHE A 310 19.17 6.24 9.49
N LEU A 311 18.47 5.49 8.65
CA LEU A 311 18.62 4.04 8.59
C LEU A 311 20.06 3.73 8.18
N ARG A 312 20.76 2.96 9.01
CA ARG A 312 22.10 2.50 8.67
C ARG A 312 22.03 1.68 7.38
N ALA A 313 22.97 1.88 6.45
CA ALA A 313 22.93 1.23 5.13
C ALA A 313 22.83 -0.31 5.15
N GLU A 314 23.35 -0.94 6.21
CA GLU A 314 23.28 -2.38 6.46
C GLU A 314 22.08 -2.80 7.34
N SER A 315 21.11 -1.92 7.56
CA SER A 315 19.94 -2.24 8.38
C SER A 315 18.73 -2.53 7.51
N VAL A 316 17.94 -3.50 7.94
CA VAL A 316 16.54 -3.66 7.54
C VAL A 316 15.65 -3.30 8.71
N LEU A 317 14.37 -3.14 8.46
CA LEU A 317 13.37 -3.10 9.52
C LEU A 317 12.86 -4.53 9.70
N HIS A 318 12.77 -5.03 10.93
CA HIS A 318 12.23 -6.37 11.17
C HIS A 318 11.24 -6.38 12.35
N ILE A 319 10.14 -7.09 12.18
CA ILE A 319 9.17 -7.36 13.24
C ILE A 319 9.59 -8.69 13.87
N ASP A 320 10.12 -8.60 15.10
CA ASP A 320 10.59 -9.75 15.87
C ASP A 320 11.63 -10.63 15.15
N GLY A 321 12.17 -10.23 14.00
CA GLY A 321 13.07 -11.04 13.18
C GLY A 321 12.35 -12.03 12.26
N LEU A 322 11.02 -12.05 12.28
CA LEU A 322 10.21 -12.94 11.44
C LEU A 322 9.79 -12.28 10.11
N TRP A 323 9.44 -11.01 10.18
CA TRP A 323 8.97 -10.24 9.03
C TRP A 323 9.91 -9.08 8.82
N GLU A 324 10.31 -8.80 7.58
CA GLU A 324 11.18 -7.69 7.27
C GLU A 324 10.52 -6.70 6.31
N PHE A 325 10.90 -5.43 6.47
CA PHE A 325 10.76 -4.42 5.45
C PHE A 325 12.15 -3.96 5.01
N VAL A 326 12.40 -4.00 3.71
CA VAL A 326 13.72 -3.70 3.13
C VAL A 326 13.56 -2.53 2.16
N PRO A 327 13.93 -1.32 2.59
CA PRO A 327 13.79 -0.13 1.77
C PRO A 327 14.95 -0.01 0.76
N TYR A 328 14.65 0.47 -0.44
CA TYR A 328 15.60 0.79 -1.49
C TYR A 328 15.27 2.17 -2.05
N ASN A 329 16.13 3.15 -1.76
CA ASN A 329 15.97 4.53 -2.21
C ASN A 329 16.83 4.74 -3.47
N ASP A 330 16.20 4.70 -4.65
CA ASP A 330 16.88 4.80 -5.94
C ASP A 330 17.63 6.14 -6.10
N ALA A 331 18.96 6.09 -6.25
CA ALA A 331 19.82 7.27 -6.34
C ALA A 331 20.08 7.72 -7.78
N HIS A 332 19.71 6.92 -8.79
CA HIS A 332 20.04 7.18 -10.20
C HIS A 332 19.51 8.52 -10.73
N GLN A 333 18.54 9.15 -10.06
CA GLN A 333 18.13 10.50 -10.43
C GLN A 333 19.21 11.54 -10.10
N ALA A 334 19.87 11.40 -8.94
CA ALA A 334 20.96 12.28 -8.55
C ALA A 334 22.13 12.20 -9.54
N GLU A 335 22.40 11.04 -10.14
CA GLU A 335 23.44 10.86 -11.17
C GLU A 335 23.17 11.67 -12.45
N ARG A 336 21.91 12.01 -12.73
CA ARG A 336 21.55 12.85 -13.89
C ARG A 336 21.77 14.34 -13.65
N CYS A 337 22.04 14.73 -12.40
CA CYS A 337 22.27 16.11 -11.99
C CYS A 337 23.62 16.58 -12.53
N PRO A 338 23.67 17.62 -13.40
CA PRO A 338 24.95 18.14 -13.88
C PRO A 338 25.82 18.64 -12.72
N ALA A 339 27.13 18.48 -12.82
CA ALA A 339 28.07 18.98 -11.82
C ALA A 339 27.85 20.49 -11.58
N GLY A 340 27.71 20.87 -10.31
CA GLY A 340 27.46 22.26 -9.92
C GLY A 340 26.00 22.72 -10.04
N PHE A 341 25.08 21.90 -10.56
CA PHE A 341 23.66 22.26 -10.63
C PHE A 341 23.05 22.63 -9.27
N PRO A 342 23.30 21.90 -8.15
CA PRO A 342 22.76 22.30 -6.84
C PRO A 342 23.11 23.74 -6.44
N ALA A 343 24.33 24.20 -6.74
CA ALA A 343 24.77 25.57 -6.48
C ALA A 343 24.03 26.62 -7.33
N THR A 344 23.53 26.25 -8.51
CA THR A 344 22.70 27.13 -9.36
C THR A 344 21.26 27.24 -8.87
N VAL A 345 20.76 26.20 -8.18
CA VAL A 345 19.39 26.14 -7.65
C VAL A 345 19.27 26.87 -6.31
N GLU A 346 20.30 26.80 -5.47
CA GLU A 346 20.34 27.44 -4.15
C GLU A 346 19.83 28.90 -4.12
N PRO A 347 20.28 29.83 -4.99
CA PRO A 347 19.77 31.21 -4.99
C PRO A 347 18.29 31.31 -5.40
N LEU A 348 17.79 30.40 -6.24
CA LEU A 348 16.37 30.36 -6.63
C LEU A 348 15.50 29.90 -5.45
N ILE A 349 15.95 28.88 -4.70
CA ILE A 349 15.31 28.45 -3.45
C ILE A 349 15.28 29.61 -2.45
N LYS A 350 16.41 30.28 -2.21
CA LYS A 350 16.46 31.44 -1.30
C LYS A 350 15.50 32.55 -1.71
N THR A 351 15.37 32.82 -3.02
CA THR A 351 14.42 33.81 -3.56
C THR A 351 12.98 33.38 -3.30
N LEU A 352 12.65 32.10 -3.53
CA LEU A 352 11.32 31.55 -3.27
C LEU A 352 10.95 31.63 -1.79
N LEU A 353 11.88 31.33 -0.89
CA LEU A 353 11.68 31.39 0.56
C LEU A 353 11.55 32.82 1.10
N ALA A 354 12.20 33.79 0.46
CA ALA A 354 12.12 35.20 0.84
C ALA A 354 10.84 35.90 0.33
N ALA A 355 10.05 35.25 -0.53
CA ALA A 355 8.88 35.86 -1.13
C ALA A 355 7.75 36.10 -0.10
N ALA A 356 7.46 37.37 0.15
CA ALA A 356 6.53 37.79 1.21
C ALA A 356 5.04 37.74 0.83
N ASN A 357 4.72 37.65 -0.46
CA ASN A 357 3.34 37.62 -0.95
C ASN A 357 3.14 36.55 -2.05
N PRO A 358 1.90 36.13 -2.33
CA PRO A 358 1.61 35.07 -3.29
C PRO A 358 2.11 35.34 -4.71
N ALA A 359 2.07 36.59 -5.18
CA ALA A 359 2.51 36.94 -6.53
C ALA A 359 4.04 36.80 -6.70
N ASP A 360 4.81 37.27 -5.71
CA ASP A 360 6.26 37.09 -5.69
C ASP A 360 6.65 35.62 -5.54
N ARG A 361 5.90 34.86 -4.74
CA ARG A 361 6.11 33.41 -4.58
C ARG A 361 5.89 32.67 -5.90
N LYS A 362 4.79 32.96 -6.59
CA LYS A 362 4.49 32.39 -7.91
C LYS A 362 5.59 32.72 -8.92
N LYS A 363 6.06 33.97 -8.95
CA LYS A 363 7.16 34.38 -9.83
C LYS A 363 8.47 33.64 -9.52
N ALA A 364 8.81 33.48 -8.25
CA ALA A 364 10.00 32.74 -7.84
C ALA A 364 9.88 31.24 -8.16
N LEU A 365 8.69 30.66 -7.98
CA LEU A 365 8.38 29.29 -8.37
C LEU A 365 8.50 29.09 -9.88
N ASP A 366 7.99 30.01 -10.68
CA ASP A 366 8.09 29.96 -12.15
C ASP A 366 9.56 30.03 -12.62
N ALA A 367 10.38 30.86 -11.95
CA ALA A 367 11.82 30.91 -12.23
C ALA A 367 12.54 29.60 -11.87
N LEU A 368 12.20 29.01 -10.73
CA LEU A 368 12.70 27.70 -10.31
C LEU A 368 12.31 26.62 -11.34
N LYS A 369 11.04 26.57 -11.72
CA LYS A 369 10.49 25.64 -12.72
C LYS A 369 11.18 25.78 -14.07
N ALA A 370 11.37 27.01 -14.55
CA ALA A 370 12.09 27.26 -15.80
C ALA A 370 13.54 26.76 -15.76
N HIS A 371 14.21 26.88 -14.61
CA HIS A 371 15.60 26.41 -14.44
C HIS A 371 15.69 24.88 -14.44
N TYR A 372 14.77 24.19 -13.76
CA TYR A 372 14.64 22.73 -13.83
C TYR A 372 14.32 22.27 -15.25
N ASP A 373 13.38 22.93 -15.93
CA ASP A 373 12.97 22.60 -17.30
C ASP A 373 14.10 22.78 -18.32
N ALA A 374 14.91 23.84 -18.16
CA ALA A 374 16.07 24.06 -19.01
C ALA A 374 17.14 22.96 -18.83
N THR A 375 17.29 22.44 -17.62
CA THR A 375 18.33 21.47 -17.27
C THR A 375 17.91 20.04 -17.60
N PHE A 376 16.72 19.65 -17.15
CA PHE A 376 16.24 18.29 -17.23
C PHE A 376 15.20 18.10 -18.32
N GLY A 377 14.56 19.15 -18.83
CA GLY A 377 13.47 19.08 -19.81
C GLY A 377 12.09 19.06 -19.14
N GLY A 378 11.12 19.78 -19.71
CA GLY A 378 9.80 20.00 -19.09
C GLY A 378 8.75 18.89 -19.26
N GLY A 379 9.14 17.66 -19.58
CA GLY A 379 8.18 16.54 -19.66
C GLY A 379 7.85 15.99 -18.27
N ALA A 380 6.59 15.64 -18.02
CA ALA A 380 6.12 15.10 -16.73
C ALA A 380 6.97 13.92 -16.22
N TYR A 381 7.32 12.97 -17.12
CA TYR A 381 8.24 11.86 -16.79
C TYR A 381 9.59 12.32 -16.24
N ARG A 382 10.12 13.45 -16.71
CA ARG A 382 11.44 13.92 -16.28
C ARG A 382 11.41 14.53 -14.88
N ARG A 383 10.22 14.77 -14.31
CA ARG A 383 10.00 15.49 -13.06
C ARG A 383 9.67 14.60 -11.85
N ASN A 384 9.25 13.34 -12.06
CA ASN A 384 8.86 12.38 -11.00
C ASN A 384 9.70 11.10 -11.07
N ILE A 385 10.82 11.04 -10.34
CA ILE A 385 11.78 9.94 -10.53
C ILE A 385 12.37 9.36 -9.22
N ILE A 386 12.15 9.98 -8.06
CA ILE A 386 12.68 9.44 -6.80
C ILE A 386 11.54 8.84 -6.00
N SER A 387 11.60 7.53 -5.77
CA SER A 387 10.67 6.87 -4.85
C SER A 387 11.39 5.82 -4.04
N LEU A 388 10.96 5.67 -2.80
CA LEU A 388 11.37 4.58 -1.94
C LEU A 388 10.65 3.31 -2.39
N PHE A 389 11.39 2.35 -2.94
CA PHE A 389 10.90 0.99 -3.06
C PHE A 389 10.93 0.33 -1.68
N LEU A 390 9.93 -0.49 -1.37
CA LEU A 390 9.84 -1.17 -0.09
C LEU A 390 9.42 -2.63 -0.30
N TYR A 391 10.34 -3.55 -0.08
CA TYR A 391 10.00 -4.96 0.07
C TYR A 391 9.37 -5.19 1.43
N GLY A 392 8.35 -6.05 1.52
CA GLY A 392 7.75 -6.50 2.77
C GLY A 392 7.42 -7.99 2.69
N GLY A 393 7.95 -8.79 3.62
CA GLY A 393 7.69 -10.23 3.59
C GLY A 393 8.38 -10.97 4.72
N PRO A 394 8.18 -12.29 4.81
CA PRO A 394 8.85 -13.09 5.80
C PRO A 394 10.35 -13.22 5.52
N VAL A 395 11.11 -13.17 6.60
CA VAL A 395 12.56 -13.42 6.65
C VAL A 395 12.84 -14.86 6.18
N SER A 396 12.19 -15.83 6.83
CA SER A 396 12.29 -17.26 6.49
C SER A 396 11.12 -17.72 5.61
N THR A 397 11.33 -18.74 4.78
CA THR A 397 10.23 -19.33 4.01
C THR A 397 9.36 -20.17 4.95
N PRO A 398 8.05 -19.88 5.07
CA PRO A 398 7.15 -20.70 5.88
C PRO A 398 7.11 -22.16 5.40
N VAL A 399 6.92 -23.10 6.32
CA VAL A 399 6.69 -24.52 5.99
C VAL A 399 5.32 -24.71 5.36
N GLU A 400 4.32 -24.02 5.89
CA GLU A 400 2.95 -23.99 5.37
C GLU A 400 2.49 -22.54 5.20
N ALA A 401 1.83 -22.24 4.07
CA ALA A 401 1.20 -20.96 3.83
C ALA A 401 -0.12 -21.12 3.06
N TYR A 402 -1.14 -20.39 3.50
CA TYR A 402 -2.46 -20.36 2.87
C TYR A 402 -2.83 -18.92 2.58
N PHE A 403 -3.38 -18.67 1.39
CA PHE A 403 -3.74 -17.32 0.95
C PHE A 403 -5.22 -17.25 0.59
N GLY A 404 -5.81 -16.09 0.85
CA GLY A 404 -7.09 -15.68 0.31
C GLY A 404 -6.95 -14.28 -0.27
N THR A 405 -7.35 -14.10 -1.53
CA THR A 405 -7.35 -12.78 -2.18
C THR A 405 -8.78 -12.31 -2.48
N GLY A 406 -8.95 -11.01 -2.63
CA GLY A 406 -10.26 -10.43 -2.84
C GLY A 406 -10.25 -8.96 -3.25
N GLU A 407 -11.42 -8.46 -3.62
CA GLU A 407 -11.68 -7.04 -3.89
C GLU A 407 -12.19 -6.34 -2.64
N THR A 408 -11.85 -5.07 -2.45
CA THR A 408 -12.47 -4.20 -1.44
C THR A 408 -13.31 -3.15 -2.14
N LEU A 409 -14.52 -2.86 -1.67
CA LEU A 409 -15.34 -1.79 -2.24
C LEU A 409 -15.34 -0.58 -1.29
N PHE A 410 -15.55 0.61 -1.83
CA PHE A 410 -15.74 1.80 -1.01
C PHE A 410 -16.87 1.59 0.02
N GLY A 411 -16.56 1.79 1.31
CA GLY A 411 -17.49 1.60 2.43
C GLY A 411 -17.94 0.15 2.67
N ASN A 412 -17.36 -0.84 1.97
CA ASN A 412 -17.65 -2.27 2.15
C ASN A 412 -16.37 -3.08 2.03
N MET A 413 -15.92 -3.65 3.13
CA MET A 413 -14.66 -4.38 3.11
C MET A 413 -14.84 -5.78 2.49
N ALA A 414 -13.86 -6.20 1.69
CA ALA A 414 -13.52 -7.55 1.23
C ALA A 414 -14.59 -8.51 0.65
N TRP A 415 -14.42 -8.87 -0.63
CA TRP A 415 -15.00 -10.03 -1.30
C TRP A 415 -13.92 -11.02 -1.69
N HIS A 416 -13.94 -12.25 -1.16
CA HIS A 416 -13.01 -13.29 -1.58
C HIS A 416 -13.36 -13.86 -2.96
N HIS A 417 -12.38 -13.99 -3.84
CA HIS A 417 -12.56 -14.71 -5.10
C HIS A 417 -12.38 -16.21 -4.91
N GLU A 418 -13.38 -17.00 -5.33
CA GLU A 418 -13.23 -18.45 -5.51
C GLU A 418 -13.42 -18.82 -6.99
N PRO A 419 -12.46 -19.51 -7.63
CA PRO A 419 -11.15 -19.90 -7.09
C PRO A 419 -10.21 -18.70 -6.90
N ASP A 420 -9.23 -18.81 -6.01
CA ASP A 420 -8.14 -17.82 -5.89
C ASP A 420 -7.22 -17.92 -7.12
N TRP A 421 -7.17 -16.85 -7.92
CA TRP A 421 -6.37 -16.79 -9.15
C TRP A 421 -4.96 -16.25 -8.91
N SER A 422 -4.63 -15.84 -7.68
CA SER A 422 -3.38 -15.16 -7.35
C SER A 422 -2.15 -16.05 -7.50
N ARG A 423 -2.29 -17.39 -7.47
CA ARG A 423 -1.18 -18.36 -7.52
C ARG A 423 -0.07 -18.08 -6.49
N LEU A 424 -0.42 -17.45 -5.37
CA LEU A 424 0.47 -17.21 -4.24
C LEU A 424 0.85 -18.53 -3.57
N SER A 425 2.03 -18.59 -2.98
CA SER A 425 2.54 -19.79 -2.30
C SER A 425 3.51 -19.41 -1.19
N ALA A 426 3.91 -20.36 -0.34
CA ALA A 426 4.87 -20.11 0.75
C ALA A 426 6.21 -19.49 0.28
N SER A 427 6.58 -19.65 -0.98
CA SER A 427 7.80 -19.08 -1.57
C SER A 427 7.56 -17.85 -2.46
N HIS A 428 6.31 -17.45 -2.69
CA HIS A 428 5.92 -16.45 -3.69
C HIS A 428 4.73 -15.64 -3.21
N PHE A 429 4.94 -14.71 -2.27
CA PHE A 429 3.86 -13.89 -1.74
C PHE A 429 4.27 -12.55 -1.12
N SER A 430 5.58 -12.30 -0.98
CA SER A 430 6.05 -11.04 -0.43
C SER A 430 5.63 -9.89 -1.33
N ILE A 431 5.42 -8.73 -0.72
CA ILE A 431 5.01 -7.54 -1.42
C ILE A 431 6.24 -6.70 -1.76
N LEU A 432 6.20 -6.05 -2.92
CA LEU A 432 7.14 -5.01 -3.29
C LEU A 432 6.35 -3.79 -3.70
N PHE A 433 6.41 -2.78 -2.83
CA PHE A 433 5.93 -1.45 -3.12
C PHE A 433 6.99 -0.69 -3.88
N THR A 434 6.55 0.11 -4.84
CA THR A 434 7.44 0.81 -5.76
C THR A 434 7.14 2.29 -5.84
N GLY A 435 5.99 2.74 -5.33
CA GLY A 435 5.56 4.13 -5.42
C GLY A 435 5.61 4.61 -6.88
N ASP A 436 6.25 5.76 -7.05
CA ASP A 436 6.50 6.42 -8.32
C ASP A 436 7.88 6.09 -8.93
N GLY A 437 8.52 5.01 -8.45
CA GLY A 437 9.85 4.61 -8.87
C GLY A 437 9.97 4.36 -10.37
N SER A 438 11.20 4.22 -10.87
CA SER A 438 11.42 3.97 -12.30
C SER A 438 12.34 2.79 -12.51
N LEU A 439 11.92 1.85 -13.36
CA LEU A 439 12.73 0.71 -13.81
C LEU A 439 12.84 0.72 -15.34
N ASN A 440 12.80 1.90 -15.95
CA ASN A 440 12.75 2.05 -17.41
C ASN A 440 14.11 1.93 -18.11
N SER A 441 15.21 1.86 -17.36
CA SER A 441 16.56 1.84 -17.88
C SER A 441 17.36 0.65 -17.33
N LYS A 442 18.32 0.17 -18.13
CA LYS A 442 19.17 -0.96 -17.73
C LYS A 442 19.93 -0.72 -16.41
N PRO A 443 20.53 0.45 -16.14
CA PRO A 443 21.20 0.71 -14.86
C PRO A 443 20.27 0.55 -13.66
N ARG A 444 19.09 1.19 -13.70
CA ARG A 444 18.08 1.07 -12.63
C ARG A 444 17.65 -0.37 -12.37
N ARG A 445 17.36 -1.11 -13.44
CA ARG A 445 17.02 -2.55 -13.34
C ARG A 445 18.17 -3.35 -12.73
N THR A 446 19.41 -3.04 -13.08
CA THR A 446 20.58 -3.75 -12.56
C THR A 446 20.80 -3.44 -11.08
N GLY A 447 20.68 -2.18 -10.66
CA GLY A 447 20.78 -1.78 -9.25
C GLY A 447 19.68 -2.44 -8.41
N PHE A 448 18.44 -2.33 -8.87
CA PHE A 448 17.28 -2.97 -8.27
C PHE A 448 17.43 -4.50 -8.15
N GLU A 449 17.82 -5.19 -9.23
CA GLU A 449 18.05 -6.63 -9.23
C GLU A 449 19.17 -7.01 -8.27
N THR A 450 20.30 -6.29 -8.31
CA THR A 450 21.46 -6.54 -7.44
C THR A 450 21.09 -6.38 -5.97
N PHE A 451 20.24 -5.40 -5.64
CA PHE A 451 19.84 -5.10 -4.28
C PHE A 451 18.85 -6.14 -3.70
N PHE A 452 17.86 -6.58 -4.50
CA PHE A 452 16.81 -7.48 -4.03
C PHE A 452 17.06 -8.98 -4.29
N THR A 453 18.01 -9.36 -5.16
CA THR A 453 18.34 -10.78 -5.38
C THR A 453 18.92 -11.48 -4.15
N PRO A 454 19.79 -10.86 -3.32
CA PRO A 454 20.31 -11.49 -2.12
C PRO A 454 19.21 -12.08 -1.23
N TYR A 455 19.43 -13.32 -0.78
CA TYR A 455 18.49 -14.08 0.06
C TYR A 455 17.11 -14.35 -0.57
N GLY A 456 16.98 -14.17 -1.88
CA GLY A 456 15.78 -14.50 -2.66
C GLY A 456 14.63 -13.52 -2.46
N ARG A 457 14.87 -12.27 -2.02
CA ARG A 457 13.79 -11.29 -1.81
C ARG A 457 13.05 -10.98 -3.11
N LEU A 458 13.78 -10.80 -4.22
CA LEU A 458 13.17 -10.58 -5.53
C LEU A 458 12.29 -11.76 -5.98
N ASP A 459 12.77 -12.99 -5.82
CA ASP A 459 11.99 -14.20 -6.16
C ASP A 459 10.71 -14.32 -5.31
N LYS A 460 10.79 -13.96 -4.02
CA LYS A 460 9.65 -13.96 -3.10
C LYS A 460 8.65 -12.83 -3.36
N ALA A 461 9.10 -11.70 -3.93
CA ALA A 461 8.35 -10.48 -4.19
C ALA A 461 7.32 -10.64 -5.31
N SER A 462 6.27 -11.42 -5.02
CA SER A 462 5.27 -11.86 -5.98
C SER A 462 4.02 -10.99 -6.03
N VAL A 463 3.80 -10.09 -5.07
CA VAL A 463 2.81 -9.02 -5.16
C VAL A 463 3.54 -7.74 -5.49
N PHE A 464 3.37 -7.24 -6.71
CA PHE A 464 4.16 -6.12 -7.23
C PHE A 464 3.25 -4.94 -7.51
N GLN A 465 3.47 -3.83 -6.80
CA GLN A 465 2.89 -2.55 -7.21
C GLN A 465 3.59 -2.10 -8.50
N VAL A 466 2.84 -1.95 -9.58
CA VAL A 466 3.38 -1.40 -10.83
C VAL A 466 3.62 0.10 -10.63
N MET A 467 4.85 0.52 -10.93
CA MET A 467 5.31 1.87 -10.62
C MET A 467 4.46 2.94 -11.29
N HIS A 468 4.27 4.06 -10.58
CA HIS A 468 3.67 5.29 -11.10
C HIS A 468 2.38 5.00 -11.84
N HIS A 469 1.46 4.29 -11.17
CA HIS A 469 0.14 3.96 -11.70
C HIS A 469 0.14 3.17 -13.04
N GLY A 470 1.29 2.67 -13.51
CA GLY A 470 1.46 2.10 -14.85
C GLY A 470 1.85 3.11 -15.94
N ALA A 471 2.63 4.14 -15.62
CA ALA A 471 3.15 5.10 -16.59
C ALA A 471 4.23 4.50 -17.51
N SER A 472 4.14 4.71 -18.83
CA SER A 472 5.15 4.22 -19.80
C SER A 472 6.54 4.77 -19.54
N GLY A 473 6.63 5.99 -19.00
CA GLY A 473 7.91 6.60 -18.65
C GLY A 473 8.66 5.81 -17.58
N ASN A 474 7.95 5.14 -16.67
CA ASN A 474 8.52 4.52 -15.48
C ASN A 474 8.83 3.03 -15.68
N SER A 475 8.31 2.42 -16.74
CA SER A 475 8.51 1.00 -17.06
C SER A 475 9.32 0.80 -18.35
N SER A 476 9.78 -0.44 -18.54
CA SER A 476 10.36 -0.92 -19.79
C SER A 476 9.93 -2.38 -20.03
N PRO A 477 9.97 -2.89 -21.27
CA PRO A 477 9.46 -4.22 -21.60
C PRO A 477 10.04 -5.38 -20.77
N GLU A 478 11.25 -5.22 -20.22
CA GLU A 478 11.93 -6.26 -19.45
C GLU A 478 11.60 -6.22 -17.94
N VAL A 479 10.89 -5.20 -17.42
CA VAL A 479 10.55 -5.11 -15.98
C VAL A 479 9.65 -6.26 -15.56
N ALA A 480 8.59 -6.54 -16.33
CA ALA A 480 7.65 -7.60 -15.98
C ALA A 480 8.32 -8.99 -15.97
N ALA A 481 9.31 -9.21 -16.84
CA ALA A 481 10.09 -10.44 -16.86
C ALA A 481 11.13 -10.52 -15.73
N LEU A 482 11.72 -9.38 -15.34
CA LEU A 482 12.66 -9.28 -14.22
C LEU A 482 11.98 -9.61 -12.89
N VAL A 483 10.78 -9.07 -12.66
CA VAL A 483 10.06 -9.27 -11.39
C VAL A 483 9.22 -10.55 -11.41
N ALA A 484 8.68 -10.93 -12.57
CA ALA A 484 7.82 -12.09 -12.77
C ALA A 484 6.70 -12.27 -11.70
N PRO A 485 5.88 -11.22 -11.44
CA PRO A 485 4.96 -11.24 -10.31
C PRO A 485 3.80 -12.23 -10.48
N ARG A 486 3.17 -12.57 -9.36
CA ARG A 486 1.93 -13.37 -9.29
C ARG A 486 0.68 -12.50 -9.23
N ALA A 487 0.83 -11.25 -8.77
CA ALA A 487 -0.17 -10.20 -8.84
C ALA A 487 0.53 -8.87 -9.17
N SER A 488 0.09 -8.22 -10.26
CA SER A 488 0.58 -6.91 -10.69
C SER A 488 -0.47 -5.87 -10.35
N ILE A 489 -0.24 -5.09 -9.28
CA ILE A 489 -1.21 -4.12 -8.75
C ILE A 489 -1.02 -2.77 -9.45
N PHE A 490 -2.03 -2.32 -10.17
CA PHE A 490 -2.12 -1.01 -10.81
C PHE A 490 -3.03 -0.12 -9.96
N CYS A 491 -2.44 0.64 -9.04
CA CYS A 491 -3.15 1.72 -8.33
C CYS A 491 -3.36 2.86 -9.32
N SER A 492 -4.48 2.92 -10.01
CA SER A 492 -4.75 3.99 -10.98
C SER A 492 -6.25 4.13 -11.23
N ASP A 493 -6.66 5.24 -11.82
CA ASP A 493 -8.06 5.43 -12.23
C ASP A 493 -8.10 5.77 -13.72
N PRO A 494 -8.32 4.79 -14.62
CA PRO A 494 -8.34 5.05 -16.06
C PRO A 494 -9.45 6.02 -16.51
N SER A 495 -10.43 6.29 -15.63
CA SER A 495 -11.57 7.17 -15.91
C SER A 495 -11.35 8.62 -15.47
N LYS A 496 -10.37 8.88 -14.60
CA LYS A 496 -10.08 10.19 -14.01
C LYS A 496 -8.57 10.49 -13.99
N GLY A 497 -8.22 11.74 -13.71
CA GLY A 497 -6.82 12.15 -13.64
C GLY A 497 -6.00 11.86 -14.92
N ASP A 498 -4.74 11.50 -14.74
CA ASP A 498 -3.89 10.99 -15.82
C ASP A 498 -4.40 9.62 -16.26
N LYS A 499 -4.38 9.40 -17.57
CA LYS A 499 -4.95 8.20 -18.20
C LYS A 499 -4.03 6.98 -18.05
N HIS A 500 -3.77 6.62 -16.80
CA HIS A 500 -3.01 5.47 -16.36
C HIS A 500 -3.95 4.29 -16.04
N PRO A 501 -3.53 3.04 -16.29
CA PRO A 501 -2.21 2.66 -16.79
C PRO A 501 -2.12 2.80 -18.31
N HIS A 502 -0.93 3.09 -18.81
CA HIS A 502 -0.71 3.13 -20.25
C HIS A 502 -0.80 1.71 -20.85
N ALA A 503 -1.38 1.61 -22.05
CA ALA A 503 -1.68 0.33 -22.67
C ALA A 503 -0.44 -0.53 -22.99
N ASP A 504 0.72 0.08 -23.23
CA ASP A 504 1.98 -0.65 -23.40
C ASP A 504 2.45 -1.27 -22.10
N VAL A 505 2.34 -0.56 -20.95
CA VAL A 505 2.69 -1.11 -19.63
C VAL A 505 1.73 -2.24 -19.24
N LEU A 506 0.42 -2.06 -19.43
CA LEU A 506 -0.55 -3.14 -19.20
C LEU A 506 -0.20 -4.42 -19.99
N ARG A 507 0.23 -4.29 -21.24
CA ARG A 507 0.63 -5.44 -22.07
C ARG A 507 1.89 -6.14 -21.56
N GLN A 508 2.83 -5.40 -20.95
CA GLN A 508 4.02 -5.98 -20.32
C GLN A 508 3.63 -6.93 -19.18
N PHE A 509 2.65 -6.52 -18.36
CA PHE A 509 2.22 -7.26 -17.17
C PHE A 509 1.05 -8.22 -17.38
N TRP A 510 0.40 -8.22 -18.55
CA TRP A 510 -0.74 -9.10 -18.86
C TRP A 510 -0.53 -10.60 -18.51
N PRO A 511 0.67 -11.18 -18.73
CA PRO A 511 0.93 -12.57 -18.34
C PRO A 511 0.99 -12.80 -16.82
N TYR A 512 1.07 -11.73 -16.03
CA TYR A 512 1.38 -11.70 -14.60
C TYR A 512 0.23 -11.13 -13.75
N ASN A 513 -1.01 -11.43 -14.14
CA ASN A 513 -2.23 -11.12 -13.38
C ASN A 513 -2.34 -9.64 -13.00
N CYS A 514 -2.73 -8.80 -13.96
CA CYS A 514 -3.01 -7.38 -13.72
C CYS A 514 -4.25 -7.21 -12.85
N ILE A 515 -4.11 -6.49 -11.74
CA ILE A 515 -5.18 -6.13 -10.81
C ILE A 515 -5.26 -4.61 -10.79
N GLN A 516 -6.42 -4.08 -11.16
CA GLN A 516 -6.70 -2.65 -11.09
C GLN A 516 -7.18 -2.30 -9.68
N VAL A 517 -6.63 -1.23 -9.10
CA VAL A 517 -7.13 -0.58 -7.89
C VAL A 517 -7.45 0.86 -8.25
N ASP A 518 -8.73 1.22 -8.25
CA ASP A 518 -9.25 2.54 -8.63
C ASP A 518 -9.99 3.21 -7.46
N ASP A 519 -10.94 4.11 -7.72
CA ASP A 519 -11.72 4.80 -6.68
C ASP A 519 -12.98 4.05 -6.24
N ALA A 520 -13.25 2.89 -6.84
CA ALA A 520 -14.40 2.05 -6.55
C ALA A 520 -14.00 0.68 -6.00
N ILE A 521 -12.93 0.11 -6.55
CA ILE A 521 -12.46 -1.25 -6.29
C ILE A 521 -11.00 -1.19 -5.84
N GLY A 522 -10.74 -1.72 -4.65
CA GLY A 522 -9.43 -2.01 -4.10
C GLY A 522 -9.16 -3.51 -4.05
N TRP A 523 -8.06 -3.89 -3.42
CA TRP A 523 -7.60 -5.28 -3.37
C TRP A 523 -7.12 -5.67 -1.98
N LEU A 524 -7.37 -6.93 -1.60
CA LEU A 524 -6.99 -7.52 -0.32
C LEU A 524 -6.27 -8.85 -0.54
N MET A 525 -5.20 -9.05 0.24
CA MET A 525 -4.58 -10.35 0.45
C MET A 525 -4.56 -10.67 1.95
N LEU A 526 -5.02 -11.87 2.28
CA LEU A 526 -4.90 -12.47 3.62
C LEU A 526 -4.02 -13.70 3.52
N GLY A 527 -3.09 -13.86 4.46
CA GLY A 527 -2.19 -15.01 4.52
C GLY A 527 -2.13 -15.62 5.92
N VAL A 528 -2.12 -16.95 6.02
CA VAL A 528 -1.84 -17.70 7.26
C VAL A 528 -0.55 -18.49 7.06
N PHE A 529 0.34 -18.48 8.05
CA PHE A 529 1.65 -19.11 7.97
C PHE A 529 1.99 -19.93 9.21
N LYS A 530 2.72 -21.02 8.99
CA LYS A 530 3.47 -21.73 10.02
C LYS A 530 4.93 -21.78 9.60
N PHE A 531 5.81 -21.33 10.50
CA PHE A 531 7.26 -21.29 10.31
C PHE A 531 7.94 -22.51 10.92
#